data_AF-A0A223NYB5-F1
#
_entry.id   AF-A0A223NYB5-F1
#
_cell.length_a   1.000
_cell.length_b   1.000
_cell.length_c   1.000
_cell.angle_alpha   90.00
_cell.angle_beta   90.00
_cell.angle_gamma   90.00
#
_symmetry.space_group_name_H-M   'P 1'
#
loop_
_entity.id
_entity.type
_entity.pdbx_description
1 polymer ?
#
loop_
_entity_poly.entity_id
_entity_poly.type
_entity_poly.pdbx_seq_one_letter_code
_entity_poly.pdbx_strand_id
1 'polypeptide(L)'
;MKKILLFILFPLFSASAYSQSSTDSLAYHLQRKKINTMLEQRALKFGQYDESLKKHTGIFGFQTKKDIRRSNDILMDIVKTDNNIYSELKILLDYRMFQQTQVQTRSQQTEQSTIGYMTTINKLRKQIDILKKDAEEQQQQDQNVRNILIITVLVLAAFIFLMLTFRKSKRPPVKAKRSSTRATGKRRNQV
;
A
#
# COMPACT_ATOMS: atom_id res chain seq x y z
N MET A 1 26.91 4.39 -26.60
CA MET A 1 27.70 5.09 -25.55
C MET A 1 26.82 5.96 -24.63
N LYS A 2 25.87 6.77 -25.12
CA LYS A 2 24.96 7.58 -24.27
C LYS A 2 24.14 6.81 -23.22
N LYS A 3 23.73 5.56 -23.52
CA LYS A 3 22.94 4.71 -22.60
C LYS A 3 23.75 4.20 -21.39
N ILE A 4 25.06 4.03 -21.55
CA ILE A 4 25.96 3.57 -20.47
C ILE A 4 26.27 4.74 -19.51
N LEU A 5 26.41 5.95 -20.06
CA LEU A 5 26.59 7.17 -19.26
C LEU A 5 25.41 7.43 -18.30
N LEU A 6 24.18 7.17 -18.76
CA LEU A 6 22.95 7.36 -17.98
C LEU A 6 22.83 6.33 -16.83
N PHE A 7 23.31 5.11 -17.03
CA PHE A 7 23.31 4.05 -16.03
C PHE A 7 24.32 4.30 -14.89
N ILE A 8 25.43 4.99 -15.21
CA ILE A 8 26.47 5.38 -14.23
C ILE A 8 26.06 6.65 -13.46
N LEU A 9 25.27 7.54 -14.05
CA LEU A 9 24.80 8.77 -13.39
C LEU A 9 23.67 8.52 -12.38
N PHE A 10 22.89 7.44 -12.56
CA PHE A 10 21.77 7.09 -11.69
C PHE A 10 22.18 6.81 -10.22
N PRO A 11 23.23 6.02 -9.90
CA PRO A 11 23.63 5.78 -8.51
C PRO A 11 24.23 7.02 -7.83
N LEU A 12 24.79 7.97 -8.58
CA LEU A 12 25.34 9.22 -8.02
C LEU A 12 24.25 10.16 -7.50
N PHE A 13 23.04 10.10 -8.07
CA PHE A 13 21.90 10.87 -7.57
C PHE A 13 21.20 10.20 -6.39
N SER A 14 21.29 8.87 -6.25
CA SER A 14 20.71 8.13 -5.11
C SER A 14 21.56 8.23 -3.84
N ALA A 15 22.85 8.53 -3.94
CA ALA A 15 23.76 8.59 -2.79
C ALA A 15 23.40 9.71 -1.78
N SER A 16 22.78 10.81 -2.24
CA SER A 16 22.34 11.90 -1.36
C SER A 16 21.10 11.56 -0.52
N ALA A 17 20.31 10.55 -0.91
CA ALA A 17 19.11 10.14 -0.18
C ALA A 17 19.43 9.36 1.12
N TYR A 18 20.65 8.82 1.26
CA TYR A 18 21.07 8.05 2.44
C TYR A 18 21.79 8.90 3.51
N SER A 19 22.03 10.20 3.25
CA SER A 19 22.68 11.11 4.20
C SER A 19 21.73 11.71 5.24
N GLN A 20 20.51 11.20 5.38
CA GLN A 20 19.56 11.63 6.40
C GLN A 20 19.96 11.04 7.77
N SER A 21 21.15 11.42 8.26
CA SER A 21 21.50 11.27 9.66
C SER A 21 20.42 11.98 10.45
N SER A 22 19.64 11.20 11.20
CA SER A 22 18.58 11.69 12.09
C SER A 22 19.11 12.89 12.89
N THR A 23 18.75 14.11 12.49
CA THR A 23 19.06 15.38 13.18
C THR A 23 18.74 15.28 14.66
N ASP A 24 17.71 14.49 14.94
CA ASP A 24 17.23 14.07 16.23
C ASP A 24 18.28 13.36 17.12
N SER A 25 19.07 12.45 16.56
CA SER A 25 20.15 11.78 17.30
C SER A 25 21.26 12.78 17.67
N LEU A 26 21.62 13.71 16.76
CA LEU A 26 22.68 14.68 17.01
C LEU A 26 22.34 15.65 18.14
N ALA A 27 21.11 16.19 18.16
CA ALA A 27 20.65 17.09 19.21
C ALA A 27 20.69 16.40 20.59
N TYR A 28 20.22 15.15 20.67
CA TYR A 28 20.28 14.34 21.89
C TYR A 28 21.72 14.14 22.39
N HIS A 29 22.65 13.78 21.49
CA HIS A 29 24.05 13.59 21.85
C HIS A 29 24.72 14.88 22.34
N LEU A 30 24.41 16.02 21.70
CA LEU A 30 24.92 17.32 22.10
C LEU A 30 24.40 17.72 23.49
N GLN A 31 23.12 17.49 23.76
CA GLN A 31 22.51 17.74 25.06
C GLN A 31 23.15 16.89 26.16
N ARG A 32 23.38 15.59 25.90
CA ARG A 32 24.04 14.68 26.86
C ARG A 32 25.50 15.09 27.13
N LYS A 33 26.22 15.52 26.10
CA LYS A 33 27.59 16.05 26.24
C LYS A 33 27.60 17.29 27.14
N LYS A 34 26.66 18.22 26.93
CA LYS A 34 26.51 19.42 27.75
C LYS A 34 26.27 19.09 29.23
N ILE A 35 25.36 18.16 29.51
CA ILE A 35 25.08 17.66 30.88
C ILE A 35 26.35 17.08 31.51
N ASN A 36 27.09 16.24 30.79
CA ASN A 36 28.33 15.66 31.31
C ASN A 36 29.38 16.73 31.64
N THR A 37 29.55 17.75 30.80
CA THR A 37 30.44 18.88 31.10
C THR A 37 30.01 19.62 32.37
N MET A 38 28.71 19.83 32.59
CA MET A 38 28.22 20.44 33.83
C MET A 38 28.44 19.55 35.05
N LEU A 39 28.31 18.23 34.92
CA LEU A 39 28.61 17.27 35.99
C LEU A 39 30.10 17.26 36.35
N GLU A 40 30.99 17.36 35.37
CA GLU A 40 32.44 17.52 35.59
C GLU A 40 32.74 18.83 36.34
N GLN A 41 32.13 19.94 35.91
CA GLN A 41 32.27 21.23 36.61
C GLN A 41 31.75 21.17 38.05
N ARG A 42 30.63 20.49 38.28
CA ARG A 42 30.08 20.25 39.62
C ARG A 42 31.07 19.46 40.47
N ALA A 43 31.65 18.38 39.94
CA ALA A 43 32.62 17.57 40.67
C ALA A 43 33.85 18.39 41.10
N LEU A 44 34.37 19.25 40.21
CA LEU A 44 35.46 20.16 40.54
C LEU A 44 35.10 21.14 41.66
N LYS A 45 33.91 21.76 41.60
CA LYS A 45 33.42 22.67 42.65
C LYS A 45 33.23 21.95 43.99
N PHE A 46 32.74 20.71 43.98
CA PHE A 46 32.65 19.89 45.19
C PHE A 46 34.03 19.61 45.80
N GLY A 47 35.04 19.33 44.99
CA GLY A 47 36.42 19.20 45.47
C GLY A 47 36.92 20.48 46.14
N GLN A 48 36.68 21.64 45.52
CA GLN A 48 37.03 22.94 46.10
C GLN A 48 36.26 23.24 47.40
N TYR A 49 35.01 22.82 47.49
CA TYR A 49 34.21 22.94 48.70
C TYR A 49 34.80 22.09 49.83
N ASP A 50 35.12 20.83 49.57
CA ASP A 50 35.75 19.92 50.54
C ASP A 50 37.10 20.48 51.05
N GLU A 51 37.94 21.00 50.14
CA GLU A 51 39.17 21.69 50.52
C GLU A 51 38.91 22.93 51.38
N SER A 52 37.86 23.70 51.07
CA SER A 52 37.51 24.90 51.82
C SER A 52 37.05 24.59 53.25
N LEU A 53 36.39 23.45 53.48
CA LEU A 53 35.99 23.00 54.81
C LEU A 53 37.18 22.65 55.69
N LYS A 54 38.28 22.16 55.10
CA LYS A 54 39.51 21.80 55.82
C LYS A 54 40.40 23.00 56.15
N LYS A 55 40.08 24.21 55.65
CA LYS A 55 40.88 25.41 55.91
C LYS A 55 40.55 26.02 57.26
N HIS A 56 41.56 26.10 58.11
CA HIS A 56 41.49 26.73 59.42
C HIS A 56 42.55 27.83 59.51
N THR A 57 42.20 29.06 59.10
CA THR A 57 43.15 30.18 59.09
C THR A 57 43.12 31.05 60.35
N GLY A 58 42.30 30.67 61.35
CA GLY A 58 42.21 31.39 62.61
C GLY A 58 43.44 31.17 63.50
N ILE A 59 43.71 32.14 64.37
CA ILE A 59 44.88 32.18 65.26
C ILE A 59 44.98 30.95 66.19
N PHE A 60 43.88 30.26 66.44
CA PHE A 60 43.79 29.05 67.28
C PHE A 60 43.44 27.78 66.49
N GLY A 61 43.65 27.77 65.17
CA GLY A 61 43.27 26.62 64.33
C GLY A 61 41.76 26.47 64.15
N PHE A 62 40.97 27.51 64.43
CA PHE A 62 39.54 27.55 64.12
C PHE A 62 39.29 28.12 62.71
N GLN A 63 38.12 27.80 62.14
CA GLN A 63 37.67 28.45 60.92
C GLN A 63 37.35 29.91 61.19
N THR A 64 37.81 30.80 60.32
CA THR A 64 37.43 32.22 60.39
C THR A 64 36.10 32.45 59.67
N LYS A 65 35.45 33.58 59.95
CA LYS A 65 34.26 34.03 59.19
C LYS A 65 34.54 34.12 57.67
N LYS A 66 35.78 34.43 57.28
CA LYS A 66 36.20 34.50 55.87
C LYS A 66 36.23 33.10 55.25
N ASP A 67 36.72 32.10 55.98
CA ASP A 67 36.76 30.70 55.53
C ASP A 67 35.33 30.16 55.34
N ILE A 68 34.44 30.43 56.31
CA ILE A 68 33.03 30.02 56.27
C ILE A 68 32.27 30.71 55.12
N ARG A 69 32.53 32.01 54.88
CA ARG A 69 31.89 32.71 53.75
C ARG A 69 32.33 32.09 52.42
N ARG A 70 33.62 31.81 52.26
CA ARG A 70 34.16 31.19 51.04
C ARG A 70 33.54 29.82 50.79
N SER A 71 33.42 28.97 51.81
CA SER A 71 32.81 27.65 51.64
C SER A 71 31.32 27.76 51.27
N ASN A 72 30.59 28.72 51.84
CA ASN A 72 29.20 28.98 51.50
C ASN A 72 29.05 29.51 50.05
N ASP A 73 29.93 30.41 49.61
CA ASP A 73 29.93 30.90 48.22
C ASP A 73 30.11 29.74 47.22
N ILE A 74 31.05 28.81 47.50
CA ILE A 74 31.25 27.62 46.67
C ILE A 74 30.00 26.72 46.69
N LEU A 75 29.38 26.52 47.85
CA LEU A 75 28.16 25.73 47.99
C LEU A 75 27.01 26.34 47.19
N MET A 76 26.85 27.67 47.20
CA MET A 76 25.85 28.37 46.41
C MET A 76 26.08 28.15 44.91
N ASP A 77 27.34 28.18 44.45
CA ASP A 77 27.67 27.95 43.06
C ASP A 77 27.49 26.48 42.62
N ILE A 78 27.65 25.53 43.55
CA ILE A 78 27.27 24.13 43.36
C ILE A 78 25.75 24.05 43.13
N VAL A 79 24.94 24.63 44.03
CA VAL A 79 23.47 24.58 43.93
C VAL A 79 22.98 25.21 42.62
N LYS A 80 23.56 26.33 42.19
CA LYS A 80 23.26 26.93 40.87
C LYS A 80 23.58 25.97 39.72
N THR A 81 24.71 25.25 39.81
CA THR A 81 25.09 24.26 38.79
C THR A 81 24.10 23.10 38.78
N ASP A 82 23.65 22.64 39.95
CA ASP A 82 22.67 21.55 40.08
C ASP A 82 21.30 21.94 39.49
N ASN A 83 20.86 23.17 39.71
CA ASN A 83 19.64 23.70 39.08
C ASN A 83 19.74 23.73 37.55
N ASN A 84 20.90 24.13 37.01
CA ASN A 84 21.14 24.11 35.57
C ASN A 84 21.15 22.67 35.03
N ILE A 85 21.84 21.74 35.71
CA ILE A 85 21.83 20.31 35.35
C ILE A 85 20.40 19.77 35.33
N TYR A 86 19.58 20.11 36.34
CA TYR A 86 18.20 19.66 36.42
C TYR A 86 17.35 20.17 35.25
N SER A 87 17.50 21.46 34.89
CA SER A 87 16.81 22.02 33.71
C SER A 87 17.18 21.28 32.43
N GLU A 88 18.46 20.98 32.24
CA GLU A 88 18.99 20.35 31.03
C GLU A 88 18.62 18.87 30.95
N LEU A 89 18.51 18.19 32.09
CA LEU A 89 17.96 16.83 32.20
C LEU A 89 16.47 16.79 31.85
N LYS A 90 15.70 17.80 32.26
CA LYS A 90 14.27 17.90 31.90
C LYS A 90 14.11 18.01 30.38
N ILE A 91 14.89 18.88 29.74
CA ILE A 91 14.91 19.00 28.27
C ILE A 91 15.24 17.65 27.61
N LEU A 92 16.23 16.92 28.14
CA LEU A 92 16.60 15.60 27.63
C LEU A 92 15.47 14.57 27.78
N LEU A 93 14.73 14.62 28.89
CA LEU A 93 13.57 13.74 29.13
C LEU A 93 12.41 14.08 28.19
N ASP A 94 12.09 15.36 28.03
CA ASP A 94 11.04 15.84 27.12
C ASP A 94 11.33 15.39 25.68
N TYR A 95 12.60 15.47 25.27
CA TYR A 95 13.05 14.98 23.97
C TYR A 95 12.79 13.48 23.78
N ARG A 96 13.11 12.66 24.79
CA ARG A 96 12.85 11.21 24.76
C ARG A 96 11.35 10.90 24.73
N MET A 97 10.55 11.62 25.52
CA MET A 97 9.09 11.45 25.52
C MET A 97 8.50 11.80 24.16
N PHE A 98 8.93 12.92 23.55
CA PHE A 98 8.52 13.31 22.21
C PHE A 98 8.85 12.22 21.18
N GLN A 99 10.08 11.70 21.17
CA GLN A 99 10.45 10.60 20.27
C GLN A 99 9.56 9.36 20.46
N GLN A 100 9.28 8.99 21.71
CA GLN A 100 8.41 7.85 22.01
C GLN A 100 6.99 8.07 21.49
N THR A 101 6.41 9.25 21.71
CA THR A 101 5.08 9.62 21.20
C THR A 101 5.04 9.63 19.67
N GLN A 102 6.10 10.10 19.01
CA GLN A 102 6.19 10.10 17.55
C GLN A 102 6.24 8.67 16.99
N VAL A 103 7.01 7.78 17.61
CA VAL A 103 7.06 6.37 17.22
C VAL A 103 5.70 5.69 17.39
N GLN A 104 5.03 5.93 18.53
CA GLN A 104 3.71 5.36 18.79
C GLN A 104 2.66 5.87 17.81
N THR A 105 2.61 7.19 17.59
CA THR A 105 1.69 7.81 16.63
C THR A 105 1.93 7.29 15.21
N ARG A 106 3.20 7.17 14.80
CA ARG A 106 3.55 6.64 13.48
C ARG A 106 3.15 5.17 13.33
N SER A 107 3.28 4.35 14.37
CA SER A 107 2.81 2.97 14.38
C SER A 107 1.29 2.91 14.20
N GLN A 108 0.54 3.68 14.99
CA GLN A 108 -0.92 3.75 14.91
C GLN A 108 -1.41 4.22 13.54
N GLN A 109 -0.78 5.26 12.97
CA GLN A 109 -1.08 5.73 11.61
C GLN A 109 -0.82 4.67 10.55
N THR A 110 0.27 3.91 10.70
CA THR A 110 0.64 2.82 9.78
C THR A 110 -0.35 1.66 9.88
N GLU A 111 -0.75 1.26 11.09
CA GLU A 111 -1.78 0.26 11.33
C GLU A 111 -3.12 0.69 10.73
N GLN A 112 -3.55 1.93 10.99
CA GLN A 112 -4.79 2.48 10.44
C GLN A 112 -4.77 2.49 8.90
N SER A 113 -3.64 2.87 8.30
CA SER A 113 -3.46 2.85 6.85
C SER A 113 -3.49 1.41 6.30
N THR A 114 -2.87 0.47 7.00
CA THR A 114 -2.85 -0.95 6.65
C THR A 114 -4.26 -1.55 6.70
N ILE A 115 -5.04 -1.25 7.76
CA ILE A 115 -6.45 -1.63 7.86
C ILE A 115 -7.23 -1.01 6.72
N GLY A 116 -7.04 0.27 6.42
CA GLY A 116 -7.64 0.96 5.28
C GLY A 116 -7.38 0.24 3.96
N TYR A 117 -6.11 -0.08 3.67
CA TYR A 117 -5.74 -0.85 2.48
C TYR A 117 -6.37 -2.24 2.45
N MET A 118 -6.40 -2.95 3.58
CA MET A 118 -7.05 -4.26 3.70
C MET A 118 -8.54 -4.17 3.36
N THR A 119 -9.24 -3.14 3.84
CA THR A 119 -10.65 -2.93 3.50
C THR A 119 -10.86 -2.66 2.01
N THR A 120 -10.00 -1.86 1.39
CA THR A 120 -10.06 -1.54 -0.04
C THR A 120 -9.78 -2.79 -0.88
N ILE A 121 -8.76 -3.58 -0.51
CA ILE A 121 -8.46 -4.85 -1.15
C ILE A 121 -9.67 -5.80 -1.08
N ASN A 122 -10.32 -5.89 0.08
CA ASN A 122 -11.51 -6.74 0.24
C ASN A 122 -12.70 -6.25 -0.60
N LYS A 123 -12.90 -4.93 -0.73
CA LYS A 123 -13.92 -4.36 -1.64
C LYS A 123 -13.61 -4.69 -3.09
N LEU A 124 -12.35 -4.55 -3.52
CA LEU A 124 -11.92 -4.89 -4.87
C LEU A 124 -12.10 -6.38 -5.17
N ARG A 125 -11.77 -7.27 -4.22
CA ARG A 125 -12.03 -8.71 -4.36
C ARG A 125 -13.51 -9.01 -4.56
N LYS A 126 -14.39 -8.41 -3.74
CA LYS A 126 -15.84 -8.56 -3.92
C LYS A 126 -16.32 -8.07 -5.29
N GLN A 127 -15.80 -6.94 -5.77
CA GLN A 127 -16.14 -6.42 -7.10
C GLN A 127 -15.67 -7.36 -8.22
N ILE A 128 -14.47 -7.94 -8.08
CA ILE A 128 -13.96 -8.94 -9.03
C ILE A 128 -14.85 -10.18 -9.03
N ASP A 129 -15.28 -10.65 -7.87
CA ASP A 129 -16.14 -11.84 -7.78
C ASP A 129 -17.52 -11.59 -8.39
N ILE A 130 -18.10 -10.40 -8.15
CA ILE A 130 -19.36 -9.97 -8.78
C ILE A 130 -19.18 -9.90 -10.30
N LEU A 131 -18.12 -9.23 -10.78
CA LEU A 131 -17.90 -9.06 -12.21
C LEU A 131 -17.66 -10.38 -12.94
N LYS A 132 -16.98 -11.34 -12.28
CA LYS A 132 -16.84 -12.70 -12.80
C LYS A 132 -18.18 -13.41 -12.90
N LYS A 133 -19.00 -13.31 -11.85
CA LYS A 133 -20.33 -13.91 -11.84
C LYS A 133 -21.23 -13.32 -12.92
N ASP A 134 -21.24 -11.99 -13.07
CA ASP A 134 -22.01 -11.30 -14.12
C ASP A 134 -21.54 -11.74 -15.52
N ALA A 135 -20.22 -11.88 -15.73
CA ALA A 135 -19.67 -12.38 -16.99
C ALA A 135 -20.06 -13.84 -17.27
N GLU A 136 -20.07 -14.71 -16.25
CA GLU A 136 -20.52 -16.09 -16.37
C GLU A 136 -22.02 -16.18 -16.69
N GLU A 137 -22.86 -15.37 -16.00
CA GLU A 137 -24.30 -15.29 -16.27
C GLU A 137 -24.57 -14.79 -17.70
N GLN A 138 -23.84 -13.77 -18.15
CA GLN A 138 -23.96 -13.25 -19.51
C GLN A 138 -23.52 -14.29 -20.55
N GLN A 139 -22.43 -15.01 -20.30
CA GLN A 139 -21.98 -16.08 -21.19
C GLN A 139 -23.00 -17.23 -21.26
N GLN A 140 -23.67 -17.57 -20.16
CA GLN A 140 -24.75 -18.56 -20.15
C GLN A 140 -25.98 -18.07 -20.92
N GLN A 141 -26.36 -16.80 -20.76
CA GLN A 141 -27.45 -16.19 -21.53
C GLN A 141 -27.15 -16.20 -23.02
N ASP A 142 -25.94 -15.83 -23.44
CA ASP A 142 -25.53 -15.85 -24.84
C ASP A 142 -25.56 -17.27 -25.43
N GLN A 143 -25.14 -18.28 -24.66
CA GLN A 143 -25.24 -19.68 -25.07
C GLN A 143 -26.70 -20.13 -25.23
N ASN A 144 -27.58 -19.73 -24.33
CA ASN A 144 -29.01 -20.05 -24.40
C ASN A 144 -29.68 -19.37 -25.59
N VAL A 145 -29.41 -18.07 -25.83
CA VAL A 145 -29.91 -17.34 -26.99
C VAL A 145 -29.41 -17.98 -28.29
N ARG A 146 -28.12 -18.33 -28.37
CA ARG A 146 -27.55 -19.04 -29.52
C ARG A 146 -28.23 -20.38 -29.77
N ASN A 147 -28.47 -21.18 -28.72
CA ASN A 147 -29.15 -22.47 -28.85
C ASN A 147 -30.60 -22.30 -29.32
N ILE A 148 -31.34 -21.32 -28.78
CA ILE A 148 -32.71 -21.01 -29.22
C ILE A 148 -32.74 -20.60 -30.69
N LEU A 149 -31.80 -19.76 -31.14
CA LEU A 149 -31.70 -19.37 -32.54
C LEU A 149 -31.46 -20.56 -33.47
N ILE A 150 -30.55 -21.48 -33.09
CA ILE A 150 -30.27 -22.70 -33.87
C ILE A 150 -31.53 -23.58 -33.98
N ILE A 151 -32.25 -23.80 -32.88
CA ILE A 151 -33.50 -24.58 -32.88
C ILE A 151 -34.55 -23.92 -33.77
N THR A 152 -34.70 -22.59 -33.66
CA THR A 152 -35.68 -21.83 -34.45
C THR A 152 -35.42 -21.96 -35.95
N VAL A 153 -34.15 -21.84 -36.37
CA VAL A 153 -33.76 -22.03 -37.78
C VAL A 153 -34.02 -23.47 -38.25
N LEU A 154 -33.73 -24.46 -37.41
CA LEU A 154 -34.00 -25.88 -37.72
C LEU A 154 -35.50 -26.15 -37.93
N VAL A 155 -36.36 -25.59 -37.07
CA VAL A 155 -37.82 -25.72 -37.18
C VAL A 155 -38.32 -25.06 -38.46
N LEU A 156 -37.84 -23.86 -38.78
CA LEU A 156 -38.17 -23.15 -40.02
C LEU A 156 -37.75 -23.94 -41.27
N ALA A 157 -36.54 -24.49 -41.27
CA ALA A 157 -36.04 -25.33 -42.35
C ALA A 157 -36.87 -26.61 -42.52
N ALA A 158 -37.21 -27.28 -41.42
CA ALA A 158 -38.08 -28.46 -41.43
C ALA A 158 -39.49 -28.13 -41.96
N PHE A 159 -40.05 -26.98 -41.57
CA PHE A 159 -41.36 -26.52 -42.03
C PHE A 159 -41.37 -26.22 -43.53
N ILE A 160 -40.33 -25.56 -44.05
CA ILE A 160 -40.16 -25.30 -45.49
C ILE A 160 -40.01 -26.62 -46.26
N PHE A 161 -39.19 -27.56 -45.75
CA PHE A 161 -38.99 -28.88 -46.36
C PHE A 161 -40.31 -29.68 -46.43
N LEU A 162 -41.09 -29.63 -45.35
CA LEU A 162 -42.42 -30.26 -45.29
C LEU A 162 -43.37 -29.61 -46.32
N MET A 163 -43.43 -28.28 -46.38
CA MET A 163 -44.29 -27.57 -47.34
C MET A 163 -43.93 -27.90 -48.81
N LEU A 164 -42.65 -28.06 -49.13
CA LEU A 164 -42.17 -28.47 -50.45
C LEU A 164 -42.49 -29.93 -50.80
N THR A 165 -42.38 -30.85 -49.83
CA THR A 165 -42.72 -32.27 -50.04
C THR A 165 -44.23 -32.47 -50.17
N PHE A 166 -45.05 -31.76 -49.39
CA PHE A 166 -46.51 -31.79 -49.52
C PHE A 166 -47.02 -31.16 -50.83
N ARG A 167 -46.32 -30.16 -51.41
CA ARG A 167 -46.65 -29.63 -52.75
C ARG A 167 -46.39 -30.63 -53.88
N LYS A 168 -45.44 -31.55 -53.75
CA LYS A 168 -45.19 -32.58 -54.78
C LYS A 168 -46.27 -33.67 -54.83
N SER A 169 -47.04 -33.88 -53.76
CA SER A 169 -48.10 -34.88 -53.68
C SER A 169 -49.43 -34.46 -54.36
N LYS A 170 -49.60 -33.18 -54.71
CA LYS A 170 -50.81 -32.66 -55.39
C LYS A 170 -50.60 -32.29 -56.86
N ARG A 171 -49.86 -33.09 -57.64
CA ARG A 171 -49.91 -32.99 -59.12
C ARG A 171 -50.99 -33.94 -59.64
N PRO A 172 -52.13 -33.48 -60.18
CA PRO A 172 -53.09 -34.37 -60.82
C PRO A 172 -52.47 -35.00 -62.08
N PRO A 173 -52.75 -36.28 -62.39
CA PRO A 173 -52.31 -36.86 -63.65
C PRO A 173 -53.05 -36.16 -64.82
N VAL A 174 -52.28 -35.57 -65.72
CA VAL A 174 -52.79 -34.97 -66.96
C VAL A 174 -53.33 -36.09 -67.85
N LYS A 175 -54.66 -36.17 -67.99
CA LYS A 175 -55.34 -37.02 -68.97
C LYS A 175 -55.03 -36.54 -70.38
N ALA A 176 -54.30 -37.32 -71.17
CA ALA A 176 -54.20 -37.16 -72.61
C ALA A 176 -55.45 -37.77 -73.28
N LYS A 177 -56.30 -36.91 -73.86
CA LYS A 177 -57.43 -37.30 -74.71
C LYS A 177 -57.09 -36.91 -76.15
N ARG A 178 -56.91 -37.90 -77.04
CA ARG A 178 -57.10 -37.73 -78.49
C ARG A 178 -57.76 -38.98 -79.07
N SER A 179 -59.05 -38.84 -79.35
CA SER A 179 -59.87 -39.69 -80.20
C SER A 179 -60.02 -39.00 -81.55
N SER A 180 -59.89 -39.74 -82.65
CA SER A 180 -60.70 -39.65 -83.89
C SER A 180 -59.96 -40.28 -85.08
N THR A 181 -60.38 -41.48 -85.51
CA THR A 181 -61.09 -41.79 -86.79
C THR A 181 -60.22 -41.59 -88.06
N ARG A 182 -60.06 -42.51 -89.03
CA ARG A 182 -61.07 -43.38 -89.67
C ARG A 182 -60.38 -44.37 -90.65
N ALA A 183 -61.01 -45.54 -90.80
CA ALA A 183 -61.01 -46.55 -91.89
C ALA A 183 -60.44 -46.15 -93.28
N THR A 184 -59.92 -47.00 -94.18
CA THR A 184 -60.42 -48.30 -94.70
C THR A 184 -59.43 -48.86 -95.76
N GLY A 185 -59.33 -50.20 -95.88
CA GLY A 185 -59.03 -50.95 -97.12
C GLY A 185 -57.54 -51.24 -97.40
N LYS A 186 -57.11 -52.33 -98.06
CA LYS A 186 -57.76 -53.48 -98.70
C LYS A 186 -56.62 -54.39 -99.22
N ARG A 187 -56.73 -55.71 -98.96
CA ARG A 187 -56.22 -56.88 -99.75
C ARG A 187 -54.72 -57.24 -99.82
N ARG A 188 -54.51 -58.57 -99.61
CA ARG A 188 -53.64 -59.55 -100.34
C ARG A 188 -52.13 -59.28 -100.35
N ASN A 189 -51.21 -60.25 -100.27
CA ASN A 189 -51.20 -61.70 -100.48
C ASN A 189 -49.88 -62.27 -99.89
N GLN A 190 -49.88 -63.58 -99.62
CA GLN A 190 -48.82 -64.64 -99.73
C GLN A 190 -47.36 -64.18 -99.98
N VAL A 191 -46.34 -64.77 -99.33
CA VAL A 191 -45.94 -66.20 -99.30
C VAL A 191 -45.29 -66.55 -97.97
#